data_AF-A0A5N6GGR6-F1
#
_entry.id   AF-A0A5N6GGR6-F1
#
_cell.length_a   1.000
_cell.length_b   1.000
_cell.length_c   1.000
_cell.angle_alpha   90.00
_cell.angle_beta   90.00
_cell.angle_gamma   90.00
#
_symmetry.space_group_name_H-M   'P 1'
#
loop_
_entity.id
_entity.type
_entity.pdbx_description
1 polymer ?
#
loop_
_entity_poly.entity_id
_entity_poly.type
_entity_poly.pdbx_seq_one_letter_code
_entity_poly.pdbx_strand_id
1 'polypeptide(L)'
;MGAGSSKPDASAGSKHVFSSSGPVEFSSNLVDHLQSNTETDASRAKSIELQIQARVAQELERLRQREQQTIAEIEKRIAESKDTAPSSFSSTPNISYPPGSLNLDAPRIPFAGREYTPAPVPDAQPINRDVSRDSVNTEIEELRAKLEGRRKLVQIDESVEKAKSNVVSCLRLNDRRPLDCWQEVDAFKREVAKLEEAFVDRVVG
;
A
#
# COMPACT_ATOMS: atom_id res chain seq x y z
N MET A 1 -46.75 -31.65 36.88
CA MET A 1 -47.07 -32.44 35.66
C MET A 1 -47.60 -31.44 34.64
N GLY A 2 -47.09 -31.24 33.43
CA GLY A 2 -45.99 -31.79 32.67
C GLY A 2 -45.63 -30.80 31.55
N ALA A 3 -44.37 -30.84 31.12
CA ALA A 3 -43.82 -30.09 29.99
C ALA A 3 -44.24 -30.70 28.63
N GLY A 4 -44.10 -29.91 27.56
CA GLY A 4 -44.05 -30.39 26.17
C GLY A 4 -44.52 -29.35 25.15
N SER A 5 -43.62 -28.52 24.61
CA SER A 5 -43.05 -28.59 23.23
C SER A 5 -43.99 -27.96 22.16
N SER A 6 -43.62 -27.09 21.22
CA SER A 6 -42.40 -27.03 20.40
C SER A 6 -42.38 -25.70 19.61
N LYS A 7 -41.29 -24.94 19.63
CA LYS A 7 -40.87 -24.07 18.52
C LYS A 7 -39.42 -24.45 18.25
N PRO A 8 -39.03 -24.78 17.00
CA PRO A 8 -37.61 -24.98 16.73
C PRO A 8 -36.92 -23.62 16.76
N ASP A 9 -35.93 -23.55 17.64
CA ASP A 9 -34.94 -22.49 17.74
C ASP A 9 -34.18 -22.37 16.41
N ALA A 10 -34.19 -21.17 15.85
CA ALA A 10 -33.27 -20.77 14.78
C ALA A 10 -31.89 -20.54 15.42
N SER A 11 -31.21 -21.62 15.79
CA SER A 11 -29.83 -21.57 16.29
C SER A 11 -28.86 -21.99 15.19
N ALA A 12 -28.01 -21.02 14.83
CA ALA A 12 -26.63 -21.16 14.40
C ALA A 12 -26.16 -22.57 13.97
N GLY A 13 -25.83 -22.72 12.67
CA GLY A 13 -24.88 -23.76 12.26
C GLY A 13 -25.01 -24.42 10.88
N SER A 14 -26.04 -24.15 10.08
CA SER A 14 -26.11 -24.73 8.73
C SER A 14 -25.33 -23.89 7.71
N LYS A 15 -24.04 -24.20 7.56
CA LYS A 15 -23.20 -23.72 6.47
C LYS A 15 -23.82 -24.24 5.16
N HIS A 16 -24.49 -23.37 4.39
CA HIS A 16 -25.09 -23.74 3.12
C HIS A 16 -23.97 -24.08 2.12
N VAL A 17 -23.67 -25.37 1.95
CA VAL A 17 -22.70 -25.85 0.95
C VAL A 17 -23.45 -25.98 -0.38
N PHE A 18 -23.23 -25.02 -1.28
CA PHE A 18 -23.65 -25.17 -2.66
C PHE A 18 -22.68 -26.09 -3.39
N SER A 19 -22.98 -27.37 -3.46
CA SER A 19 -22.34 -28.29 -4.41
C SER A 19 -23.07 -28.16 -5.75
N SER A 20 -22.42 -27.57 -6.75
CA SER A 20 -22.89 -27.59 -8.13
C SER A 20 -22.83 -29.03 -8.64
N SER A 21 -23.96 -29.74 -8.69
CA SER A 21 -24.07 -31.11 -9.18
C SER A 21 -24.18 -31.22 -10.71
N GLY A 22 -23.78 -30.18 -11.45
CA GLY A 22 -23.70 -30.18 -12.91
C GLY A 22 -22.25 -30.27 -13.40
N PRO A 23 -22.00 -30.80 -14.62
CA PRO A 23 -20.68 -30.73 -15.24
C PRO A 23 -20.19 -29.28 -15.26
N VAL A 24 -19.02 -29.02 -14.70
CA VAL A 24 -18.41 -27.68 -14.73
C VAL A 24 -17.90 -27.45 -16.15
N GLU A 25 -18.75 -26.93 -17.03
CA GLU A 25 -18.36 -26.51 -18.37
C GLU A 25 -17.69 -25.15 -18.28
N PHE A 26 -16.37 -25.14 -18.45
CA PHE A 26 -15.63 -23.90 -18.65
C PHE A 26 -15.86 -23.41 -20.08
N SER A 27 -15.99 -22.09 -20.26
CA SER A 27 -16.10 -21.52 -21.60
C SER A 27 -14.83 -21.82 -22.40
N SER A 28 -14.98 -22.22 -23.66
CA SER A 28 -13.86 -22.51 -24.56
C SER A 28 -12.87 -21.34 -24.63
N ASN A 29 -13.37 -20.11 -24.63
CA ASN A 29 -12.55 -18.90 -24.60
C ASN A 29 -11.67 -18.79 -23.34
N LEU A 30 -12.13 -19.28 -22.19
CA LEU A 30 -11.36 -19.25 -20.95
C LEU A 30 -10.34 -20.39 -20.91
N VAL A 31 -10.69 -21.56 -21.46
CA VAL A 31 -9.74 -22.66 -21.66
C VAL A 31 -8.65 -22.26 -22.65
N ASP A 32 -9.00 -21.63 -23.77
CA ASP A 32 -8.04 -21.11 -24.76
C ASP A 32 -7.15 -20.02 -24.15
N HIS A 33 -7.70 -19.11 -23.33
CA HIS A 33 -6.91 -18.12 -22.61
C HIS A 33 -5.97 -18.74 -21.57
N LEU A 34 -6.39 -19.81 -20.88
CA LEU A 34 -5.53 -20.50 -19.92
C LEU A 34 -4.47 -21.35 -20.63
N GLN A 35 -4.80 -21.95 -21.79
CA GLN A 35 -3.87 -22.69 -22.63
C GLN A 35 -2.86 -21.78 -23.33
N SER A 36 -3.28 -20.56 -23.72
CA SER A 36 -2.39 -19.58 -24.33
C SER A 36 -1.54 -18.83 -23.31
N ASN A 37 -2.00 -18.71 -22.05
CA ASN A 37 -1.25 -18.10 -20.96
C ASN A 37 -0.67 -19.17 -20.04
N THR A 38 0.39 -19.85 -20.49
CA THR A 38 1.21 -20.73 -19.63
C THR A 38 2.14 -19.95 -18.69
N GLU A 39 2.00 -18.63 -18.65
CA GLU A 39 2.79 -17.78 -17.76
C GLU A 39 2.36 -17.94 -16.30
N THR A 40 3.30 -18.36 -15.45
CA THR A 40 3.15 -18.38 -14.00
C THR A 40 2.79 -17.00 -13.46
N ASP A 41 2.08 -16.95 -12.34
CA ASP A 41 1.67 -15.71 -11.65
C ASP A 41 2.85 -14.73 -11.46
N ALA A 42 4.05 -15.25 -11.19
CA ALA A 42 5.28 -14.45 -11.09
C ALA A 42 5.66 -13.72 -12.40
N SER A 43 5.52 -14.37 -13.56
CA SER A 43 5.80 -13.74 -14.87
C SER A 43 4.78 -12.65 -15.18
N ARG A 44 3.50 -12.91 -14.88
CA ARG A 44 2.42 -11.93 -15.02
C ARG A 44 2.64 -10.72 -14.13
N ALA A 45 2.93 -10.93 -12.84
CA ALA A 45 3.21 -9.85 -11.89
C ALA A 45 4.38 -8.98 -12.37
N LYS A 46 5.47 -9.60 -12.85
CA LYS A 46 6.62 -8.89 -13.39
C LYS A 46 6.29 -8.10 -14.66
N SER A 47 5.48 -8.65 -15.56
CA SER A 47 5.06 -7.94 -16.79
C SER A 47 4.24 -6.68 -16.47
N ILE A 48 3.34 -6.77 -15.50
CA ILE A 48 2.52 -5.66 -15.02
C ILE A 48 3.40 -4.62 -14.33
N GLU A 49 4.33 -5.06 -13.48
CA GLU A 49 5.27 -4.16 -12.81
C GLU A 49 6.09 -3.34 -13.82
N LEU A 50 6.61 -3.98 -14.87
CA LEU A 50 7.35 -3.29 -15.93
C LEU A 50 6.48 -2.27 -16.68
N GLN A 51 5.22 -2.59 -16.96
CA GLN A 51 4.30 -1.64 -17.57
C GLN A 51 4.00 -0.44 -16.68
N ILE A 52 3.85 -0.66 -15.36
CA ILE A 52 3.67 0.41 -14.39
C ILE A 52 4.91 1.31 -14.36
N GLN A 53 6.11 0.73 -14.27
CA GLN A 53 7.36 1.47 -14.29
C GLN A 53 7.49 2.33 -15.56
N ALA A 54 7.15 1.78 -16.72
CA ALA A 54 7.19 2.51 -17.98
C ALA A 54 6.22 3.71 -17.99
N ARG A 55 4.98 3.53 -17.53
CA ARG A 55 3.99 4.63 -17.46
C ARG A 55 4.43 5.71 -16.46
N VAL A 56 4.93 5.31 -15.29
CA VAL A 56 5.41 6.26 -14.28
C VAL A 56 6.60 7.05 -14.82
N ALA A 57 7.55 6.40 -15.48
CA ALA A 57 8.69 7.07 -16.10
C ALA A 57 8.24 8.09 -17.17
N GLN A 58 7.29 7.71 -18.02
CA GLN A 58 6.73 8.60 -19.04
C GLN A 58 6.04 9.83 -18.43
N GLU A 59 5.25 9.65 -17.37
CA GLU A 59 4.59 10.76 -16.67
C GLU A 59 5.59 11.68 -15.96
N LEU A 60 6.64 11.11 -15.35
CA LEU A 60 7.71 11.91 -14.74
C LEU A 60 8.45 12.74 -15.78
N GLU A 61 8.71 12.20 -16.96
CA GLU A 61 9.35 12.96 -18.04
C GLU A 61 8.44 14.08 -18.56
N ARG A 62 7.15 13.81 -18.74
CA ARG A 62 6.14 14.82 -19.10
C ARG A 62 6.08 15.96 -18.06
N LEU A 63 6.15 15.64 -16.78
CA LEU A 63 6.18 16.64 -15.71
C LEU A 63 7.47 17.45 -15.72
N ARG A 64 8.63 16.81 -15.85
CA ARG A 64 9.93 17.51 -15.96
C ARG A 64 9.99 18.48 -17.13
N GLN A 65 9.47 18.10 -18.29
CA GLN A 65 9.42 18.99 -19.45
C GLN A 65 8.57 20.24 -19.19
N ARG A 66 7.41 20.06 -18.54
CA ARG A 66 6.56 21.20 -18.14
C ARG A 66 7.26 22.10 -17.15
N GLU A 67 7.89 21.54 -16.12
CA GLU A 67 8.65 22.31 -15.13
C GLU A 67 9.78 23.10 -15.80
N GLN A 68 10.55 22.49 -16.70
CA GLN A 68 11.60 23.17 -17.44
C GLN A 68 11.08 24.30 -18.32
N GLN A 69 9.94 24.10 -19.00
CA GLN A 69 9.30 25.17 -19.77
C GLN A 69 8.87 26.34 -18.88
N THR A 70 8.28 26.06 -17.71
CA THR A 70 7.88 27.11 -16.77
C THR A 70 9.07 27.87 -16.20
N ILE A 71 10.18 27.18 -15.90
CA ILE A 71 11.41 27.81 -15.43
C ILE A 71 11.96 28.74 -16.52
N ALA A 72 12.04 28.26 -17.76
CA ALA A 72 12.51 29.09 -18.88
C ALA A 72 11.63 30.32 -19.13
N GLU A 73 10.31 30.18 -18.99
CA GLU A 73 9.39 31.31 -19.09
C GLU A 73 9.58 32.31 -17.95
N ILE A 74 9.75 31.84 -16.71
CA ILE A 74 10.04 32.69 -15.55
C ILE A 74 11.39 33.39 -15.73
N GLU A 75 12.43 32.70 -16.17
CA GLU A 75 13.73 33.29 -16.46
C GLU A 75 13.62 34.40 -17.50
N LYS A 76 12.84 34.18 -18.57
CA LYS A 76 12.56 35.19 -19.59
C LYS A 76 11.83 36.40 -19.00
N ARG A 77 10.78 36.18 -18.19
CA ARG A 77 10.03 37.26 -17.51
C ARG A 77 10.93 38.05 -16.55
N ILE A 78 11.80 37.38 -15.82
CA ILE A 78 12.77 38.02 -14.92
C ILE A 78 13.73 38.89 -15.76
N ALA A 79 14.26 38.38 -16.87
CA ALA A 79 15.12 39.15 -17.75
C ALA A 79 14.42 40.39 -18.34
N GLU A 80 13.20 40.22 -18.88
CA GLU A 80 12.38 41.34 -19.41
C GLU A 80 12.07 42.40 -18.33
N SER A 81 11.77 41.97 -17.10
CA SER A 81 11.50 42.88 -15.98
C SER A 81 12.74 43.63 -15.48
N LYS A 82 13.95 43.03 -15.62
CA LYS A 82 15.22 43.62 -15.17
C LYS A 82 15.66 44.82 -16.02
N ASP A 83 15.26 44.87 -17.29
CA ASP A 83 15.56 45.97 -18.20
C ASP A 83 14.61 47.19 -18.05
N THR A 84 13.57 47.08 -17.21
CA THR A 84 12.64 48.19 -16.91
C THR A 84 12.83 48.70 -15.48
N ALA A 85 13.99 49.29 -15.16
CA ALA A 85 14.18 50.01 -13.91
C ALA A 85 13.72 51.48 -14.06
N PRO A 86 12.79 51.93 -13.21
CA PRO A 86 13.18 53.00 -12.31
C PRO A 86 12.92 52.62 -10.84
N SER A 87 13.74 53.27 -10.01
CA SER A 87 13.72 53.33 -8.56
C SER A 87 12.38 53.83 -8.01
N SER A 88 12.05 53.27 -6.83
CA SER A 88 11.06 53.75 -5.87
C SER A 88 9.60 53.66 -6.30
N PHE A 89 8.75 53.09 -5.45
CA PHE A 89 7.59 53.73 -4.83
C PHE A 89 6.67 52.66 -4.26
N SER A 90 6.47 52.70 -2.93
CA SER A 90 5.22 52.29 -2.31
C SER A 90 4.07 52.93 -3.08
N SER A 91 3.18 52.12 -3.65
CA SER A 91 1.85 52.57 -4.01
C SER A 91 0.92 51.38 -3.91
N THR A 92 0.10 51.37 -2.87
CA THR A 92 -1.08 50.52 -2.76
C THR A 92 -2.00 50.79 -3.96
N PRO A 93 -2.27 49.81 -4.83
CA PRO A 93 -3.29 49.99 -5.84
C PRO A 93 -4.63 49.60 -5.21
N ASN A 94 -5.47 50.61 -4.94
CA ASN A 94 -6.87 50.43 -4.62
C ASN A 94 -7.58 49.94 -5.88
N ILE A 95 -7.68 48.62 -6.08
CA ILE A 95 -8.39 48.04 -7.23
C ILE A 95 -9.66 47.37 -6.73
N SER A 96 -10.77 48.08 -6.95
CA SER A 96 -12.12 47.53 -6.96
C SER A 96 -12.27 46.66 -8.22
N TYR A 97 -12.47 45.35 -8.04
CA TYR A 97 -12.83 44.44 -9.13
C TYR A 97 -14.31 44.05 -9.00
N PRO A 98 -15.08 44.01 -10.10
CA PRO A 98 -16.44 43.47 -10.10
C PRO A 98 -16.41 41.94 -9.87
N PRO A 99 -17.41 41.38 -9.17
CA PRO A 99 -17.48 39.95 -8.94
C PRO A 99 -17.83 39.22 -10.25
N GLY A 100 -16.95 38.33 -10.73
CA GLY A 100 -17.30 37.37 -11.80
C GLY A 100 -16.24 37.00 -12.86
N SER A 101 -15.02 37.53 -12.83
CA SER A 101 -14.00 37.18 -13.84
C SER A 101 -13.05 36.07 -13.36
N LEU A 102 -13.42 34.81 -13.61
CA LEU A 102 -12.58 33.62 -13.40
C LEU A 102 -11.55 33.51 -14.54
N ASN A 103 -10.41 34.20 -14.42
CA ASN A 103 -9.23 33.92 -15.22
C ASN A 103 -8.51 32.69 -14.63
N LEU A 104 -8.39 31.62 -15.41
CA LEU A 104 -7.83 30.33 -14.97
C LEU A 104 -6.30 30.25 -15.04
N ASP A 105 -5.62 31.37 -15.32
CA ASP A 105 -4.19 31.38 -15.71
C ASP A 105 -3.32 32.33 -14.85
N ALA A 106 -3.78 32.69 -13.65
CA ALA A 106 -2.99 33.52 -12.74
C ALA A 106 -2.19 32.66 -11.74
N PRO A 107 -0.87 32.88 -11.60
CA PRO A 107 -0.01 32.11 -10.69
C PRO A 107 -0.39 32.39 -9.24
N ARG A 108 -0.80 31.33 -8.55
CA ARG A 108 -1.12 31.33 -7.13
C ARG A 108 0.18 31.47 -6.34
N ILE A 109 0.58 32.69 -6.00
CA ILE A 109 1.59 32.93 -4.96
C ILE A 109 0.92 32.59 -3.62
N PRO A 110 1.32 31.53 -2.89
CA PRO A 110 0.95 31.43 -1.49
C PRO A 110 1.87 32.37 -0.70
N PHE A 111 1.38 32.94 0.39
CA PHE A 111 2.07 33.87 1.31
C PHE A 111 1.94 35.37 1.02
N ALA A 112 0.70 35.88 1.08
CA ALA A 112 0.43 37.15 1.78
C ALA A 112 -1.05 37.21 2.20
N GLY A 113 -1.26 37.28 3.51
CA GLY A 113 -2.48 37.66 4.24
C GLY A 113 -3.83 37.53 3.53
N ARG A 114 -4.52 36.40 3.76
CA ARG A 114 -5.98 36.36 3.64
C ARG A 114 -6.54 36.08 5.02
N GLU A 115 -7.08 37.13 5.64
CA GLU A 115 -8.02 36.97 6.75
C GLU A 115 -9.21 36.15 6.25
N TYR A 116 -9.48 35.04 6.93
CA TYR A 116 -10.53 34.11 6.59
C TYR A 116 -11.81 34.53 7.30
N THR A 117 -12.76 35.11 6.56
CA THR A 117 -14.17 35.10 6.97
C THR A 117 -14.76 33.73 6.59
N PRO A 118 -15.25 32.93 7.54
CA PRO A 118 -15.86 31.65 7.22
C PRO A 118 -17.22 31.89 6.56
N ALA A 119 -17.38 31.44 5.32
CA ALA A 119 -18.71 31.14 4.78
C ALA A 119 -19.18 29.79 5.37
N PRO A 120 -20.48 29.62 5.67
CA PRO A 120 -20.97 28.45 6.38
C PRO A 120 -20.97 27.23 5.44
N VAL A 121 -20.06 26.30 5.69
CA VAL A 121 -20.08 24.95 5.12
C VAL A 121 -20.99 24.06 5.96
N PRO A 122 -21.92 23.29 5.36
CA PRO A 122 -22.60 22.22 6.07
C PRO A 122 -21.60 21.07 6.25
N ASP A 123 -21.31 20.76 7.52
CA ASP A 123 -20.68 19.54 8.04
C ASP A 123 -19.51 18.94 7.23
N ALA A 124 -18.38 19.66 7.19
CA ALA A 124 -17.07 19.06 7.03
C ALA A 124 -16.40 19.00 8.40
N GLN A 125 -16.20 17.79 8.93
CA GLN A 125 -15.55 17.61 10.23
C GLN A 125 -14.15 18.23 10.26
N PRO A 126 -13.76 18.90 11.35
CA PRO A 126 -12.52 19.65 11.41
C PRO A 126 -11.30 18.72 11.36
N ILE A 127 -10.41 18.95 10.39
CA ILE A 127 -9.07 18.38 10.38
C ILE A 127 -8.32 19.00 11.57
N ASN A 128 -8.11 18.18 12.60
CA ASN A 128 -7.46 18.56 13.85
C ASN A 128 -5.99 18.90 13.57
N ARG A 129 -5.68 20.20 13.39
CA ARG A 129 -4.34 20.70 13.05
C ARG A 129 -3.47 21.02 14.27
N ASP A 130 -3.91 20.64 15.46
CA ASP A 130 -3.18 20.81 16.71
C ASP A 130 -2.74 19.45 17.28
N VAL A 131 -2.18 18.59 16.42
CA VAL A 131 -1.51 17.37 16.89
C VAL A 131 -0.17 17.80 17.50
N SER A 132 -0.22 18.16 18.78
CA SER A 132 0.94 18.53 19.58
C SER A 132 1.93 17.37 19.65
N ARG A 133 3.23 17.67 19.83
CA ARG A 133 4.27 16.63 19.99
C ARG A 133 3.89 15.61 21.08
N ASP A 134 3.24 16.09 22.13
CA ASP A 134 2.78 15.25 23.24
C ASP A 134 1.66 14.29 22.83
N SER A 135 0.72 14.71 21.97
CA SER A 135 -0.34 13.84 21.47
C SER A 135 0.19 12.75 20.52
N VAL A 136 1.21 13.07 19.72
CA VAL A 136 1.89 12.07 18.88
C VAL A 136 2.63 11.07 19.75
N ASN A 137 3.32 11.52 20.80
CA ASN A 137 4.05 10.61 21.70
C ASN A 137 3.08 9.67 22.44
N THR A 138 1.94 10.18 22.91
CA THR A 138 0.91 9.32 23.53
C THR A 138 0.34 8.31 22.54
N GLU A 139 0.09 8.72 21.29
CA GLU A 139 -0.41 7.81 20.25
C GLU A 139 0.64 6.75 19.87
N ILE A 140 1.92 7.11 19.85
CA ILE A 140 3.03 6.17 19.63
C ILE A 140 3.11 5.15 20.77
N GLU A 141 2.96 5.58 22.03
CA GLU A 141 2.96 4.67 23.19
C GLU A 141 1.76 3.73 23.16
N GLU A 142 0.57 4.22 22.83
CA GLU A 142 -0.62 3.38 22.62
C GLU A 142 -0.45 2.39 21.46
N LEU A 143 0.15 2.82 20.35
CA LEU A 143 0.45 1.96 19.21
C LEU A 143 1.49 0.90 19.58
N ARG A 144 2.51 1.24 20.37
CA ARG A 144 3.49 0.27 20.90
C ARG A 144 2.81 -0.74 21.82
N ALA A 145 1.96 -0.31 22.73
CA ALA A 145 1.18 -1.20 23.59
C ALA A 145 0.24 -2.12 22.78
N LYS A 146 -0.40 -1.59 21.73
CA LYS A 146 -1.23 -2.39 20.79
C LYS A 146 -0.39 -3.36 19.96
N LEU A 147 0.82 -2.99 19.56
CA LEU A 147 1.75 -3.85 18.83
C LEU A 147 2.35 -4.94 19.73
N GLU A 148 2.58 -4.66 21.01
CA GLU A 148 3.01 -5.65 22.01
C GLU A 148 1.89 -6.61 22.39
N GLY A 149 0.64 -6.13 22.41
CA GLY A 149 -0.55 -6.96 22.59
C GLY A 149 -0.88 -7.83 21.37
N ARG A 150 -0.32 -7.55 20.18
CA ARG A 150 -0.39 -8.47 19.06
C ARG A 150 0.53 -9.65 19.30
N ARG A 151 0.05 -10.85 18.97
CA ARG A 151 0.82 -12.10 19.01
C ARG A 151 2.09 -11.90 18.19
N LYS A 152 3.23 -11.68 18.85
CA LYS A 152 4.53 -11.64 18.20
C LYS A 152 4.69 -12.94 17.43
N LEU A 153 5.16 -12.85 16.17
CA LEU A 153 5.55 -14.04 15.41
C LEU A 153 6.40 -14.90 16.35
N VAL A 154 6.00 -16.15 16.52
CA VAL A 154 6.76 -17.13 17.30
C VAL A 154 8.18 -17.05 16.76
N GLN A 155 9.14 -16.67 17.62
CA GLN A 155 10.54 -16.68 17.23
C GLN A 155 10.83 -18.11 16.81
N ILE A 156 11.25 -18.27 15.55
CA ILE A 156 11.58 -19.58 15.00
C ILE A 156 12.78 -20.07 15.82
N ASP A 157 12.71 -21.31 16.29
CA ASP A 157 13.79 -21.87 17.10
C ASP A 157 15.13 -21.80 16.35
N GLU A 158 16.20 -21.43 17.06
CA GLU A 158 17.55 -21.28 16.52
C GLU A 158 18.04 -22.56 15.81
N SER A 159 17.58 -23.73 16.27
CA SER A 159 17.89 -25.01 15.63
C SER A 159 17.40 -25.11 14.19
N VAL A 160 16.22 -24.54 13.91
CA VAL A 160 15.58 -24.58 12.59
C VAL A 160 16.24 -23.57 11.66
N GLU A 161 16.62 -22.40 12.17
CA GLU A 161 17.39 -21.41 11.40
C GLU A 161 18.76 -21.96 11.01
N LYS A 162 19.43 -22.68 11.91
CA LYS A 162 20.70 -23.36 11.64
C LYS A 162 20.54 -24.52 10.65
N ALA A 163 19.49 -25.34 10.78
CA ALA A 163 19.22 -26.41 9.83
C ALA A 163 18.92 -25.86 8.42
N LYS A 164 18.16 -24.76 8.34
CA LYS A 164 17.91 -24.03 7.09
C LYS A 164 19.19 -23.50 6.46
N SER A 165 20.06 -22.87 7.25
CA SER A 165 21.32 -22.31 6.72
C SER A 165 22.25 -23.40 6.19
N ASN A 166 22.28 -24.58 6.81
CA ASN A 166 23.03 -25.73 6.33
C ASN A 166 22.52 -26.26 4.98
N VAL A 167 21.19 -26.39 4.82
CA VAL A 167 20.59 -26.79 3.53
C VAL A 167 20.93 -25.78 2.44
N VAL A 168 20.78 -24.50 2.73
CA VAL A 168 21.07 -23.43 1.77
C VAL A 168 22.57 -23.40 1.43
N SER A 169 23.45 -23.63 2.41
CA SER A 169 24.89 -23.72 2.19
C SER A 169 25.24 -24.90 1.29
N CYS A 170 24.70 -26.09 1.57
CA CYS A 170 24.96 -27.28 0.76
C CYS A 170 24.45 -27.12 -0.68
N LEU A 171 23.23 -26.58 -0.86
CA LEU A 171 22.65 -26.36 -2.18
C LEU A 171 23.45 -25.34 -3.00
N ARG A 172 24.01 -24.29 -2.35
CA ARG A 172 24.90 -23.32 -3.01
C ARG A 172 26.24 -23.91 -3.42
N LEU A 173 26.77 -24.84 -2.62
CA LEU A 173 28.01 -25.55 -2.98
C LEU A 173 27.74 -26.57 -4.10
N ASN A 174 26.54 -27.16 -4.15
CA ASN A 174 26.14 -28.21 -5.09
C ASN A 174 24.98 -27.76 -6.01
N ASP A 175 25.09 -26.58 -6.63
CA ASP A 175 24.03 -25.98 -7.46
C ASP A 175 23.52 -26.86 -8.61
N ARG A 176 24.37 -27.77 -9.11
CA ARG A 176 24.04 -28.71 -10.20
C ARG A 176 23.72 -30.13 -9.72
N ARG A 177 23.85 -30.40 -8.42
CA ARG A 177 23.66 -31.74 -7.82
C ARG A 177 22.88 -31.62 -6.50
N PRO A 178 21.59 -31.26 -6.55
CA PRO A 178 20.79 -31.08 -5.35
C PRO A 178 20.57 -32.38 -4.56
N LEU A 179 20.76 -33.54 -5.18
CA LEU A 179 20.64 -34.85 -4.53
C LEU A 179 21.77 -35.14 -3.53
N ASP A 180 22.91 -34.45 -3.62
CA ASP A 180 24.03 -34.65 -2.69
C ASP A 180 23.73 -34.06 -1.29
N CYS A 181 22.75 -33.15 -1.19
CA CYS A 181 22.36 -32.45 0.04
C CYS A 181 21.17 -33.08 0.78
N TRP A 182 20.90 -34.37 0.54
CA TRP A 182 19.72 -35.05 1.07
C TRP A 182 19.74 -35.16 2.60
N GLN A 183 20.93 -35.27 3.20
CA GLN A 183 21.09 -35.43 4.65
C GLN A 183 20.73 -34.13 5.39
N GLU A 184 21.14 -32.97 4.85
CA GLU A 184 20.81 -31.65 5.38
C GLU A 184 19.31 -31.39 5.28
N VAL A 185 18.70 -31.79 4.16
CA VAL A 185 17.25 -31.68 3.95
C VAL A 185 16.49 -32.57 4.93
N ASP A 186 16.95 -33.80 5.19
CA ASP A 186 16.32 -34.68 6.18
C ASP A 186 16.45 -34.12 7.60
N ALA A 187 17.61 -33.58 7.96
CA ALA A 187 17.82 -32.91 9.24
C ALA A 187 16.89 -31.70 9.42
N PHE A 188 16.73 -30.86 8.39
CA PHE A 188 15.80 -29.74 8.40
C PHE A 188 14.34 -30.20 8.56
N LYS A 189 13.93 -31.25 7.85
CA LYS A 189 12.58 -31.82 7.98
C LYS A 189 12.28 -32.30 9.39
N ARG A 190 13.24 -32.93 10.07
CA ARG A 190 13.08 -33.38 11.46
C ARG A 190 12.88 -32.22 12.42
N GLU A 191 13.63 -31.13 12.25
CA GLU A 191 13.49 -29.93 13.08
C GLU A 191 12.16 -29.19 12.82
N VAL A 192 11.74 -29.11 11.56
CA VAL A 192 10.41 -28.56 11.21
C VAL A 192 9.28 -29.43 11.77
N ALA A 193 9.38 -30.75 11.70
CA ALA A 193 8.36 -31.64 12.25
C ALA A 193 8.14 -31.43 13.76
N LYS A 194 9.21 -31.21 14.53
CA LYS A 194 9.10 -30.87 15.96
C LYS A 194 8.41 -29.53 16.20
N LEU A 195 8.72 -28.51 15.38
CA LEU A 195 8.07 -27.21 15.45
C LEU A 195 6.58 -27.30 15.09
N GLU A 196 6.25 -28.09 14.06
CA GLU A 196 4.89 -28.32 13.62
C GLU A 196 4.08 -29.07 14.67
N GLU A 197 4.63 -30.12 15.29
CA GLU A 197 4.02 -30.85 16.40
C GLU A 197 3.69 -29.90 17.57
N ALA A 198 4.67 -29.12 18.04
CA ALA A 198 4.47 -28.15 19.11
C ALA A 198 3.46 -27.04 18.73
N PHE A 199 3.37 -26.68 17.45
CA PHE A 199 2.37 -25.74 16.95
C PHE A 199 0.97 -26.35 16.93
N VAL A 200 0.83 -27.58 16.42
CA VAL A 200 -0.44 -28.31 16.36
C VAL A 200 -0.97 -28.54 17.77
N ASP A 201 -0.13 -28.97 18.71
CA ASP A 201 -0.49 -29.14 20.12
C ASP A 201 -1.03 -27.85 20.73
N ARG A 202 -0.43 -26.69 20.42
CA ARG A 202 -0.88 -25.39 20.90
C ARG A 202 -2.20 -24.91 20.27
N VAL A 203 -2.50 -25.34 19.05
CA VAL A 203 -3.65 -24.86 18.28
C VAL A 203 -4.87 -25.76 18.48
N VAL A 204 -4.64 -27.06 18.66
CA VAL A 204 -5.70 -28.08 18.79
C VAL A 204 -5.92 -28.49 20.25
N GLY A 205 -4.89 -28.42 21.11
CA GLY A 205 -4.97 -28.69 22.55
C GLY A 205 -5.38 -27.47 23.36
#